data_AF-A0A835SQI6-F1
#
_entry.id   AF-A0A835SQI6-F1
#
_cell.length_a   1.000
_cell.length_b   1.000
_cell.length_c   1.000
_cell.angle_alpha   90.00
_cell.angle_beta   90.00
_cell.angle_gamma   90.00
#
_symmetry.space_group_name_H-M   'P 1'
#
loop_
_entity.id
_entity.type
_entity.pdbx_description
1 polymer ?
#
loop_
_entity_poly.entity_id
_entity_poly.type
_entity_poly.pdbx_seq_one_letter_code
_entity_poly.pdbx_strand_id
1 'polypeptide(L)'
;MTTAAVGLAARKLGKVPVATEHVHSSEDDVWDESRVDQEEGSTSADSADERLHGSGSPSTSRASSNFSSSILAKSPEDALAAMFDQRVQLLSSTLEGLKGKCELLQEQLAESSAVCSSYASRLARSEEGARRLRVEAELGKERERQLQQEAARLEALLEASRLQASYSEARHQAAMAEERSRAERLRAMRDDALLQRDNALSELSGCYADVDALQATLADSALYVRYLRKRLLELELQLARQQQQQHAASSDGGSGSGSGSSGGGASGAGGGGGGGVFSLASIRTAIQAAVAEAAACGEEERRKRVRQLQLRWHPDKNPVLTEFATEVSKIINEAVADMEQRAAAGGSSGGGSSGAAGGGGGGGA
;
A
#
# COMPACT_ATOMS: atom_id res chain seq x y z
N MET A 1 -3.89 -39.72 -29.75
CA MET A 1 -5.12 -38.96 -30.00
C MET A 1 -5.74 -38.61 -28.66
N THR A 2 -5.52 -37.39 -28.18
CA THR A 2 -6.03 -36.91 -26.88
C THR A 2 -6.16 -35.39 -26.95
N THR A 3 -7.35 -34.90 -27.25
CA THR A 3 -7.66 -33.47 -27.35
C THR A 3 -8.07 -32.91 -26.00
N ALA A 4 -7.20 -32.14 -25.36
CA ALA A 4 -7.53 -31.37 -24.17
C ALA A 4 -8.11 -30.00 -24.58
N ALA A 5 -9.44 -29.85 -24.46
CA ALA A 5 -10.11 -28.58 -24.71
C ALA A 5 -10.00 -27.66 -23.49
N VAL A 6 -9.24 -26.57 -23.60
CA VAL A 6 -9.18 -25.51 -22.58
C VAL A 6 -10.19 -24.43 -22.94
N GLY A 7 -11.30 -24.37 -22.20
CA GLY A 7 -12.34 -23.37 -22.41
C GLY A 7 -11.92 -21.96 -21.97
N LEU A 8 -12.00 -20.99 -22.88
CA LEU A 8 -11.86 -19.57 -22.53
C LEU A 8 -13.10 -19.10 -21.76
N ALA A 9 -12.96 -18.84 -20.47
CA ALA A 9 -13.95 -18.10 -19.69
C ALA A 9 -13.87 -16.61 -20.01
N ALA A 10 -14.79 -16.10 -20.83
CA ALA A 10 -14.90 -14.68 -21.14
C ALA A 10 -15.32 -13.88 -19.90
N ARG A 11 -14.37 -13.19 -19.25
CA ARG A 11 -14.65 -12.25 -18.16
C ARG A 11 -15.34 -11.00 -18.72
N LYS A 12 -16.66 -10.98 -18.62
CA LYS A 12 -17.54 -9.84 -18.94
C LYS A 12 -17.21 -8.68 -17.99
N LEU A 13 -16.59 -7.62 -18.50
CA LEU A 13 -16.24 -6.44 -17.72
C LEU A 13 -17.52 -5.77 -17.19
N GLY A 14 -17.72 -5.85 -15.87
CA GLY A 14 -18.78 -5.15 -15.17
C GLY A 14 -18.54 -3.64 -15.24
N LYS A 15 -19.52 -2.91 -15.77
CA LYS A 15 -19.51 -1.45 -15.87
C LYS A 15 -19.74 -0.86 -14.48
N VAL A 16 -18.68 -0.40 -13.82
CA VAL A 16 -18.76 0.30 -12.53
C VAL A 16 -19.45 1.64 -12.76
N PRO A 17 -20.56 1.96 -12.08
CA PRO A 17 -21.13 3.30 -12.12
C PRO A 17 -20.21 4.26 -11.37
N VAL A 18 -19.85 5.37 -12.00
CA VAL A 18 -19.22 6.51 -11.32
C VAL A 18 -20.26 7.09 -10.37
N ALA A 19 -20.08 6.84 -9.07
CA ALA A 19 -20.83 7.54 -8.05
C ALA A 19 -20.31 8.98 -7.98
N THR A 20 -21.17 9.94 -8.29
CA THR A 20 -20.93 11.36 -8.01
C THR A 20 -20.79 11.56 -6.51
N GLU A 21 -19.61 11.98 -6.07
CA GLU A 21 -19.39 12.44 -4.70
C GLU A 21 -20.19 13.72 -4.45
N HIS A 22 -21.36 13.58 -3.84
CA HIS A 22 -22.01 14.71 -3.21
C HIS A 22 -21.21 15.08 -1.97
N VAL A 23 -20.53 16.23 -2.04
CA VAL A 23 -19.96 16.91 -0.89
C VAL A 23 -21.12 17.35 0.01
N HIS A 24 -21.55 16.47 0.91
CA HIS A 24 -22.34 16.89 2.06
C HIS A 24 -21.37 17.53 3.06
N SER A 25 -21.43 18.86 3.13
CA SER A 25 -20.91 19.60 4.27
C SER A 25 -21.66 19.14 5.51
N SER A 26 -21.06 18.25 6.29
CA SER A 26 -21.55 17.89 7.62
C SER A 26 -21.27 19.07 8.54
N GLU A 27 -22.34 19.69 9.02
CA GLU A 27 -22.31 20.75 10.03
C GLU A 27 -21.73 20.20 11.35
N ASP A 28 -21.17 21.10 12.15
CA ASP A 28 -20.46 20.79 13.38
C ASP A 28 -21.39 20.20 14.48
N ASP A 29 -21.60 18.89 14.47
CA ASP A 29 -22.11 18.16 15.65
C ASP A 29 -20.99 18.08 16.72
N VAL A 30 -20.80 19.19 17.42
CA VAL A 30 -20.03 19.27 18.66
C VAL A 30 -20.81 18.50 19.73
N TRP A 31 -20.43 17.23 19.94
CA TRP A 31 -20.89 16.45 21.07
C TRP A 31 -20.31 17.02 22.36
N ASP A 32 -21.09 17.88 23.01
CA ASP A 32 -20.79 18.47 24.32
C ASP A 32 -20.76 17.37 25.39
N GLU A 33 -19.56 16.88 25.69
CA GLU A 33 -19.28 15.77 26.61
C GLU A 33 -19.44 16.17 28.10
N SER A 34 -20.24 17.20 28.37
CA SER A 34 -20.44 17.84 29.69
C SER A 34 -21.67 17.32 30.44
N ARG A 35 -21.93 16.00 30.43
CA ARG A 35 -23.03 15.42 31.23
C ARG A 35 -22.79 14.00 31.74
N VAL A 36 -21.67 13.81 32.42
CA VAL A 36 -21.45 12.68 33.35
C VAL A 36 -21.16 13.27 34.73
N ASP A 37 -22.21 13.41 35.55
CA ASP A 37 -22.14 13.42 37.01
C ASP A 37 -23.58 13.42 37.58
N GLN A 38 -23.74 12.86 38.79
CA GLN A 38 -25.01 12.67 39.51
C GLN A 38 -26.04 11.70 38.90
N GLU A 39 -25.79 10.39 39.09
CA GLU A 39 -26.72 9.57 39.89
C GLU A 39 -25.90 8.65 40.80
N GLU A 40 -25.50 9.15 41.97
CA GLU A 40 -25.00 8.28 43.04
C GLU A 40 -26.16 7.42 43.55
N GLY A 41 -25.99 6.10 43.46
CA GLY A 41 -26.99 5.12 43.91
C GLY A 41 -27.20 5.17 45.42
N SER A 42 -28.20 5.93 45.86
CA SER A 42 -28.68 5.96 47.25
C SER A 42 -29.17 4.57 47.68
N THR A 43 -28.27 3.81 48.32
CA THR A 43 -28.51 2.47 48.87
C THR A 43 -27.96 2.35 50.29
N SER A 44 -28.10 3.41 51.09
CA SER A 44 -28.24 3.27 52.53
C SER A 44 -29.66 2.72 52.81
N ALA A 45 -29.85 1.48 53.23
CA ALA A 45 -29.36 0.96 54.50
C ALA A 45 -29.67 1.93 55.65
N ASP A 46 -30.94 2.01 56.04
CA ASP A 46 -31.24 2.19 57.46
C ASP A 46 -32.38 1.27 57.90
N SER A 47 -32.01 0.29 58.71
CA SER A 47 -32.90 -0.70 59.30
C SER A 47 -33.35 -0.17 60.66
N ALA A 48 -34.24 0.83 60.63
CA ALA A 48 -34.84 1.40 61.84
C ALA A 48 -35.82 0.41 62.48
N ASP A 49 -35.26 -0.55 63.22
CA ASP A 49 -35.97 -1.49 64.10
C ASP A 49 -36.54 -0.75 65.32
N GLU A 50 -37.64 -0.01 65.11
CA GLU A 50 -38.36 0.64 66.19
C GLU A 50 -39.12 -0.38 67.06
N ARG A 51 -38.45 -0.71 68.16
CA ARG A 51 -39.04 -0.78 69.50
C ARG A 51 -40.25 -1.70 69.70
N LEU A 52 -39.96 -2.80 70.40
CA LEU A 52 -40.32 -2.91 71.82
C LEU A 52 -41.65 -2.26 72.23
N HIS A 53 -42.75 -3.02 72.25
CA HIS A 53 -43.70 -3.05 73.38
C HIS A 53 -44.56 -4.31 73.31
N GLY A 54 -44.18 -5.31 74.10
CA GLY A 54 -44.83 -6.63 74.15
C GLY A 54 -44.52 -7.38 75.45
N SER A 55 -44.37 -6.65 76.56
CA SER A 55 -44.09 -7.21 77.88
C SER A 55 -45.30 -7.96 78.42
N GLY A 56 -45.47 -9.20 77.97
CA GLY A 56 -46.43 -10.15 78.53
C GLY A 56 -46.05 -10.50 79.96
N SER A 57 -46.63 -9.78 80.93
CA SER A 57 -46.39 -10.00 82.35
C SER A 57 -46.73 -11.43 82.74
N PRO A 58 -45.82 -12.22 83.32
CA PRO A 58 -46.17 -13.50 83.91
C PRO A 58 -47.08 -13.23 85.11
N SER A 59 -48.36 -13.60 84.97
CA SER A 59 -49.34 -13.61 86.05
C SER A 59 -48.74 -14.34 87.27
N THR A 60 -48.37 -13.60 88.30
CA THR A 60 -47.92 -14.17 89.58
C THR A 60 -49.12 -14.81 90.26
N SER A 61 -49.34 -16.10 89.97
CA SER A 61 -50.38 -16.92 90.58
C SER A 61 -50.21 -16.89 92.10
N ARG A 62 -51.12 -16.13 92.73
CA ARG A 62 -51.16 -15.79 94.14
C ARG A 62 -51.25 -17.07 94.98
N ALA A 63 -50.12 -17.53 95.50
CA ALA A 63 -50.06 -18.68 96.39
C ALA A 63 -50.93 -18.42 97.63
N SER A 64 -52.00 -19.20 97.77
CA SER A 64 -52.90 -19.18 98.91
C SER A 64 -52.15 -19.65 100.16
N SER A 65 -51.93 -18.74 101.11
CA SER A 65 -51.34 -19.06 102.41
C SER A 65 -52.34 -19.87 103.24
N ASN A 66 -52.25 -21.20 103.20
CA ASN A 66 -52.92 -22.09 104.15
C ASN A 66 -52.20 -22.02 105.50
N PHE A 67 -52.38 -20.90 106.22
CA PHE A 67 -51.84 -20.72 107.56
C PHE A 67 -52.73 -21.42 108.60
N SER A 68 -52.36 -22.66 108.90
CA SER A 68 -52.53 -23.35 110.18
C SER A 68 -53.84 -23.14 110.98
N SER A 69 -54.84 -23.98 110.72
CA SER A 69 -55.98 -24.21 111.61
C SER A 69 -55.97 -25.62 112.20
N SER A 70 -54.90 -26.00 112.93
CA SER A 70 -54.93 -27.17 113.81
C SER A 70 -53.79 -27.15 114.84
N ILE A 71 -54.04 -26.59 116.03
CA ILE A 71 -53.23 -26.84 117.23
C ILE A 71 -54.17 -27.29 118.35
N LEU A 72 -54.33 -28.61 118.43
CA LEU A 72 -54.89 -29.30 119.60
C LEU A 72 -54.11 -30.61 119.80
N ALA A 73 -52.78 -30.46 119.85
CA ALA A 73 -51.86 -31.54 120.17
C ALA A 73 -52.10 -32.01 121.63
N LYS A 74 -52.15 -33.33 121.83
CA LYS A 74 -52.40 -33.94 123.14
C LYS A 74 -51.11 -34.20 123.94
N SER A 75 -49.95 -33.91 123.35
CA SER A 75 -48.63 -33.95 123.98
C SER A 75 -47.74 -32.81 123.41
N PRO A 76 -46.86 -32.18 124.21
CA PRO A 76 -45.88 -31.21 123.70
C PRO A 76 -44.81 -31.86 122.80
N GLU A 77 -44.57 -33.17 122.93
CA GLU A 77 -43.60 -33.89 122.09
C GLU A 77 -44.10 -34.02 120.64
N ASP A 78 -45.40 -34.31 120.44
CA ASP A 78 -46.04 -34.36 119.12
C ASP A 78 -45.97 -33.00 118.40
N ALA A 79 -46.08 -31.90 119.15
CA ALA A 79 -45.98 -30.54 118.60
C ALA A 79 -44.55 -30.21 118.13
N LEU A 80 -43.52 -30.68 118.84
CA LEU A 80 -42.13 -30.56 118.40
C LEU A 80 -41.84 -31.42 117.17
N ALA A 81 -42.34 -32.67 117.14
CA ALA A 81 -42.23 -33.55 115.97
C ALA A 81 -42.89 -32.90 114.73
N ALA A 82 -44.13 -32.41 114.86
CA ALA A 82 -44.83 -31.74 113.77
C ALA A 82 -44.11 -30.47 113.26
N MET A 83 -43.49 -29.67 114.15
CA MET A 83 -42.67 -28.53 113.74
C MET A 83 -41.37 -28.96 113.05
N PHE A 84 -40.75 -30.06 113.46
CA PHE A 84 -39.60 -30.63 112.77
C PHE A 84 -39.97 -31.14 111.38
N ASP A 85 -41.04 -31.92 111.25
CA ASP A 85 -41.53 -32.44 109.97
C ASP A 85 -41.93 -31.31 109.03
N GLN A 86 -42.65 -30.29 109.52
CA GLN A 86 -42.98 -29.09 108.74
C GLN A 86 -41.71 -28.36 108.25
N ARG A 87 -40.68 -28.27 109.10
CA ARG A 87 -39.41 -27.63 108.73
C ARG A 87 -38.59 -28.47 107.76
N VAL A 88 -38.63 -29.80 107.87
CA VAL A 88 -38.04 -30.74 106.90
C VAL A 88 -38.77 -30.66 105.56
N GLN A 89 -40.11 -30.58 105.54
CA GLN A 89 -40.90 -30.38 104.31
C GLN A 89 -40.64 -29.00 103.66
N LEU A 90 -40.44 -27.95 104.45
CA LEU A 90 -40.02 -26.64 103.93
C LEU A 90 -38.60 -26.69 103.34
N LEU A 91 -37.68 -27.44 103.97
CA LEU A 91 -36.33 -27.66 103.42
C LEU A 91 -36.34 -28.54 102.17
N SER A 92 -37.15 -29.60 102.11
CA SER A 92 -37.25 -30.45 100.91
C SER A 92 -37.87 -29.69 99.75
N SER A 93 -38.99 -29.00 99.95
CA SER A 93 -39.64 -28.20 98.90
C SER A 93 -38.80 -27.02 98.42
N THR A 94 -38.01 -26.38 99.29
CA THR A 94 -37.05 -25.35 98.86
C THR A 94 -35.85 -25.93 98.12
N LEU A 95 -35.34 -27.11 98.51
CA LEU A 95 -34.28 -27.81 97.78
C LEU A 95 -34.76 -28.32 96.42
N GLU A 96 -35.97 -28.87 96.31
CA GLU A 96 -36.61 -29.25 95.04
C GLU A 96 -36.83 -28.03 94.15
N GLY A 97 -37.32 -26.93 94.71
CA GLY A 97 -37.48 -25.66 94.00
C GLY A 97 -36.15 -25.04 93.54
N LEU A 98 -35.06 -25.23 94.30
CA LEU A 98 -33.71 -24.85 93.88
C LEU A 98 -33.16 -25.79 92.80
N LYS A 99 -33.39 -27.11 92.91
CA LYS A 99 -32.99 -28.10 91.92
C LYS A 99 -33.64 -27.81 90.56
N GLY A 100 -34.97 -27.60 90.53
CA GLY A 100 -35.68 -27.24 89.30
C GLY A 100 -35.20 -25.92 88.69
N LYS A 101 -34.84 -24.92 89.51
CA LYS A 101 -34.20 -23.68 89.02
C LYS A 101 -32.81 -23.93 88.44
N CYS A 102 -32.01 -24.82 89.04
CA CYS A 102 -30.69 -25.19 88.51
C CYS A 102 -30.81 -25.96 87.19
N GLU A 103 -31.79 -26.87 87.07
CA GLU A 103 -32.10 -27.59 85.83
C GLU A 103 -32.53 -26.62 84.72
N LEU A 104 -33.44 -25.67 85.00
CA LEU A 104 -33.84 -24.63 84.05
C LEU A 104 -32.68 -23.71 83.63
N LEU A 105 -31.80 -23.32 84.57
CA LEU A 105 -30.61 -22.52 84.24
C LEU A 105 -29.59 -23.32 83.41
N GLN A 106 -29.49 -24.63 83.63
CA GLN A 106 -28.64 -25.52 82.83
C GLN A 106 -29.20 -25.71 81.42
N GLU A 107 -30.53 -25.84 81.27
CA GLU A 107 -31.22 -25.88 79.98
C GLU A 107 -31.04 -24.56 79.21
N GLN A 108 -31.26 -23.41 79.85
CA GLN A 108 -31.01 -22.07 79.26
C GLN A 108 -29.54 -21.87 78.86
N LEU A 109 -28.58 -22.38 79.64
CA LEU A 109 -27.15 -22.35 79.28
C LEU A 109 -26.86 -23.25 78.08
N ALA A 110 -27.48 -24.43 78.00
CA ALA A 110 -27.35 -25.33 76.86
C ALA A 110 -27.94 -24.71 75.58
N GLU A 111 -29.17 -24.17 75.64
CA GLU A 111 -29.83 -23.47 74.54
C GLU A 111 -29.00 -22.29 74.04
N SER A 112 -28.58 -21.39 74.94
CA SER A 112 -27.74 -20.25 74.57
C SER A 112 -26.40 -20.67 73.98
N SER A 113 -25.76 -21.74 74.50
CA SER A 113 -24.53 -22.29 73.91
C SER A 113 -24.74 -22.83 72.49
N ALA A 114 -25.87 -23.51 72.23
CA ALA A 114 -26.24 -24.01 70.91
C ALA A 114 -26.53 -22.86 69.93
N VAL A 115 -27.21 -21.80 70.40
CA VAL A 115 -27.43 -20.58 69.63
C VAL A 115 -26.11 -19.89 69.29
N CYS A 116 -25.18 -19.74 70.25
CA CYS A 116 -23.84 -19.20 69.99
C CYS A 116 -23.06 -20.04 68.97
N SER A 117 -23.11 -21.37 69.06
CA SER A 117 -22.49 -22.29 68.09
C SER A 117 -23.09 -22.15 66.68
N SER A 118 -24.42 -21.97 66.59
CA SER A 118 -25.13 -21.67 65.34
C SER A 118 -24.74 -20.32 64.74
N TYR A 119 -24.57 -19.27 65.56
CA TYR A 119 -24.06 -17.97 65.11
C TYR A 119 -22.60 -18.06 64.64
N ALA A 120 -21.71 -18.72 65.39
CA ALA A 120 -20.33 -18.95 64.98
C ALA A 120 -20.25 -19.72 63.64
N SER A 121 -21.08 -20.75 63.48
CA SER A 121 -21.17 -21.54 62.23
C SER A 121 -21.78 -20.76 61.05
N ARG A 122 -22.57 -19.71 61.31
CA ARG A 122 -23.04 -18.77 60.27
C ARG A 122 -21.96 -17.76 59.91
N LEU A 123 -21.29 -17.18 60.92
CA LEU A 123 -20.19 -16.23 60.74
C LEU A 123 -19.04 -16.87 59.93
N ALA A 124 -18.61 -18.08 60.28
CA ALA A 124 -17.58 -18.82 59.56
C ALA A 124 -17.93 -19.04 58.08
N ARG A 125 -19.20 -19.36 57.76
CA ARG A 125 -19.68 -19.51 56.38
C ARG A 125 -19.71 -18.17 55.64
N SER A 126 -20.10 -17.07 56.28
CA SER A 126 -20.04 -15.73 55.67
C SER A 126 -18.60 -15.26 55.44
N GLU A 127 -17.68 -15.56 56.35
CA GLU A 127 -16.26 -15.29 56.15
C GLU A 127 -15.66 -16.09 55.00
N GLU A 128 -16.01 -17.39 54.89
CA GLU A 128 -15.57 -18.22 53.78
C GLU A 128 -16.13 -17.70 52.43
N GLY A 129 -17.41 -17.32 52.39
CA GLY A 129 -18.02 -16.66 51.24
C GLY A 129 -17.30 -15.36 50.85
N ALA A 130 -16.99 -14.51 51.83
CA ALA A 130 -16.23 -13.28 51.62
C ALA A 130 -14.80 -13.54 51.12
N ARG A 131 -14.14 -14.62 51.58
CA ARG A 131 -12.81 -15.03 51.07
C ARG A 131 -12.90 -15.50 49.62
N ARG A 132 -13.91 -16.30 49.25
CA ARG A 132 -14.14 -16.75 47.87
C ARG A 132 -14.36 -15.56 46.92
N LEU A 133 -15.23 -14.63 47.30
CA LEU A 133 -15.50 -13.41 46.51
C LEU A 133 -14.26 -12.52 46.32
N ARG A 134 -13.36 -12.45 47.32
CA ARG A 134 -12.08 -11.73 47.16
C ARG A 134 -11.16 -12.38 46.13
N VAL A 135 -11.03 -13.71 46.17
CA VAL A 135 -10.23 -14.46 45.19
C VAL A 135 -10.83 -14.34 43.78
N GLU A 136 -12.15 -14.42 43.65
CA GLU A 136 -12.84 -14.20 42.37
C GLU A 136 -12.62 -12.78 41.82
N ALA A 137 -12.64 -11.76 42.69
CA ALA A 137 -12.35 -10.37 42.31
C ALA A 137 -10.87 -10.15 41.93
N GLU A 138 -9.92 -10.86 42.55
CA GLU A 138 -8.50 -10.83 42.17
C GLU A 138 -8.28 -11.49 40.80
N LEU A 139 -8.86 -12.68 40.58
CA LEU A 139 -8.84 -13.36 39.27
C LEU A 139 -9.53 -12.52 38.17
N GLY A 140 -10.58 -11.77 38.52
CA GLY A 140 -11.21 -10.80 37.62
C GLY A 140 -10.24 -9.71 37.18
N LYS A 141 -9.55 -9.08 38.13
CA LYS A 141 -8.53 -8.04 37.86
C LYS A 141 -7.33 -8.57 37.07
N GLU A 142 -6.93 -9.82 37.28
CA GLU A 142 -5.86 -10.45 36.49
C GLU A 142 -6.27 -10.65 35.03
N ARG A 143 -7.50 -11.14 34.77
CA ARG A 143 -8.05 -11.27 33.41
C ARG A 143 -8.20 -9.90 32.74
N GLU A 144 -8.67 -8.89 33.47
CA GLU A 144 -8.77 -7.52 32.96
C GLU A 144 -7.40 -6.97 32.53
N ARG A 145 -6.36 -7.15 33.36
CA ARG A 145 -4.97 -6.78 33.00
C ARG A 145 -4.44 -7.53 31.79
N GLN A 146 -4.77 -8.81 31.63
CA GLN A 146 -4.40 -9.59 30.44
C GLN A 146 -5.05 -9.02 29.18
N LEU A 147 -6.36 -8.73 29.23
CA LEU A 147 -7.09 -8.11 28.11
C LEU A 147 -6.55 -6.70 27.78
N GLN A 148 -6.19 -5.90 28.79
CA GLN A 148 -5.53 -4.60 28.60
C GLN A 148 -4.16 -4.74 27.91
N GLN A 149 -3.36 -5.75 28.27
CA GLN A 149 -2.07 -6.05 27.62
C GLN A 149 -2.26 -6.52 26.17
N GLU A 150 -3.27 -7.34 25.90
CA GLU A 150 -3.60 -7.77 24.53
C GLU A 150 -4.11 -6.61 23.67
N ALA A 151 -4.96 -5.73 24.22
CA ALA A 151 -5.41 -4.51 23.55
C ALA A 151 -4.22 -3.60 23.18
N ALA A 152 -3.37 -3.24 24.15
CA ALA A 152 -2.18 -2.41 23.90
C ALA A 152 -1.22 -3.04 22.88
N ARG A 153 -1.08 -4.38 22.89
CA ARG A 153 -0.29 -5.11 21.88
C ARG A 153 -0.90 -5.00 20.47
N LEU A 154 -2.23 -5.10 20.36
CA LEU A 154 -2.93 -4.98 19.07
C LEU A 154 -2.90 -3.54 18.55
N GLU A 155 -3.02 -2.53 19.43
CA GLU A 155 -2.85 -1.12 19.09
C GLU A 155 -1.45 -0.85 18.52
N ALA A 156 -0.38 -1.31 19.19
CA ALA A 156 0.99 -1.17 18.70
C ALA A 156 1.21 -1.84 17.32
N LEU A 157 0.55 -2.99 17.06
CA LEU A 157 0.59 -3.64 15.73
C LEU A 157 -0.19 -2.85 14.67
N LEU A 158 -1.33 -2.25 15.03
CA LEU A 158 -2.09 -1.38 14.13
C LEU A 158 -1.30 -0.11 13.80
N GLU A 159 -0.66 0.54 14.78
CA GLU A 159 0.22 1.68 14.57
C GLU A 159 1.41 1.34 13.65
N ALA A 160 2.09 0.21 13.91
CA ALA A 160 3.16 -0.26 13.04
C ALA A 160 2.67 -0.49 11.59
N SER A 161 1.47 -1.05 11.41
CA SER A 161 0.88 -1.24 10.07
C SER A 161 0.53 0.09 9.38
N ARG A 162 0.05 1.09 10.13
CA ARG A 162 -0.24 2.45 9.63
C ARG A 162 1.03 3.17 9.19
N LEU A 163 2.11 3.06 9.97
CA LEU A 163 3.43 3.61 9.60
C LEU A 163 4.02 2.90 8.38
N GLN A 164 3.87 1.59 8.27
CA GLN A 164 4.31 0.84 7.09
C GLN A 164 3.52 1.26 5.83
N ALA A 165 2.20 1.44 5.97
CA ALA A 165 1.34 1.92 4.88
C ALA A 165 1.76 3.33 4.43
N SER A 166 1.90 4.30 5.35
CA SER A 166 2.29 5.67 5.03
C SER A 166 3.69 5.75 4.39
N TYR A 167 4.64 4.94 4.85
CA TYR A 167 5.96 4.84 4.22
C TYR A 167 5.88 4.28 2.78
N SER A 168 5.06 3.25 2.56
CA SER A 168 4.85 2.70 1.21
C SER A 168 4.17 3.68 0.26
N GLU A 169 3.24 4.48 0.78
CA GLU A 169 2.56 5.52 0.02
C GLU A 169 3.51 6.66 -0.33
N ALA A 170 4.24 7.21 0.65
CA ALA A 170 5.24 8.25 0.44
C ALA A 170 6.31 7.81 -0.59
N ARG A 171 6.74 6.55 -0.54
CA ARG A 171 7.65 5.96 -1.55
C ARG A 171 7.02 5.92 -2.95
N HIS A 172 5.74 5.58 -3.06
CA HIS A 172 5.05 5.58 -4.36
C HIS A 172 4.85 7.00 -4.89
N GLN A 173 4.45 7.95 -4.04
CA GLN A 173 4.33 9.37 -4.38
C GLN A 173 5.66 9.95 -4.87
N ALA A 174 6.79 9.63 -4.21
CA ALA A 174 8.13 10.03 -4.64
C ALA A 174 8.48 9.47 -6.02
N ALA A 175 8.27 8.17 -6.27
CA ALA A 175 8.50 7.56 -7.60
C ALA A 175 7.64 8.20 -8.71
N MET A 176 6.39 8.56 -8.40
CA MET A 176 5.51 9.27 -9.34
C MET A 176 5.97 10.71 -9.59
N ALA A 177 6.57 11.39 -8.59
CA ALA A 177 7.19 12.71 -8.77
C ALA A 177 8.48 12.63 -9.62
N GLU A 178 9.31 11.61 -9.42
CA GLU A 178 10.50 11.37 -10.25
C GLU A 178 10.14 11.15 -11.72
N GLU A 179 9.15 10.30 -12.02
CA GLU A 179 8.69 10.08 -13.39
C GLU A 179 8.01 11.31 -14.02
N ARG A 180 7.33 12.16 -13.23
CA ARG A 180 6.87 13.49 -13.70
C ARG A 180 8.04 14.38 -14.10
N SER A 181 9.06 14.50 -13.25
CA SER A 181 10.29 15.27 -13.54
C SER A 181 11.04 14.74 -14.77
N ARG A 182 10.97 13.44 -15.01
CA ARG A 182 11.58 12.78 -16.17
C ARG A 182 10.80 13.09 -17.45
N ALA A 183 9.47 13.04 -17.40
CA ALA A 183 8.61 13.43 -18.51
C ALA A 183 8.75 14.93 -18.85
N GLU A 184 8.90 15.79 -17.86
CA GLU A 184 9.17 17.23 -18.04
C GLU A 184 10.51 17.48 -18.71
N ARG A 185 11.60 16.82 -18.28
CA ARG A 185 12.90 16.89 -18.95
C ARG A 185 12.85 16.40 -20.41
N LEU A 186 12.09 15.34 -20.69
CA LEU A 186 11.88 14.85 -22.06
C LEU A 186 11.08 15.83 -22.93
N ARG A 187 10.10 16.55 -22.36
CA ARG A 187 9.38 17.63 -23.06
C ARG A 187 10.30 18.81 -23.37
N ALA A 188 11.08 19.26 -22.39
CA ALA A 188 12.04 20.35 -22.58
C ALA A 188 13.03 20.04 -23.72
N MET A 189 13.68 18.86 -23.70
CA MET A 189 14.60 18.46 -24.78
C MET A 189 13.92 18.37 -26.16
N ARG A 190 12.65 17.97 -26.23
CA ARG A 190 11.88 17.97 -27.48
C ARG A 190 11.66 19.40 -27.97
N ASP A 191 11.31 20.31 -27.07
CA ASP A 191 10.97 21.69 -27.41
C ASP A 191 12.25 22.47 -27.81
N ASP A 192 13.38 22.22 -27.14
CA ASP A 192 14.71 22.70 -27.55
C ASP A 192 15.09 22.19 -28.96
N ALA A 193 14.84 20.91 -29.27
CA ALA A 193 15.13 20.35 -30.59
C ALA A 193 14.23 20.94 -31.70
N LEU A 194 12.98 21.31 -31.38
CA LEU A 194 12.10 22.04 -32.30
C LEU A 194 12.62 23.46 -32.55
N LEU A 195 13.04 24.17 -31.50
CA LEU A 195 13.66 25.51 -31.63
C LEU A 195 14.94 25.46 -32.48
N GLN A 196 15.80 24.46 -32.27
CA GLN A 196 17.01 24.27 -33.10
C GLN A 196 16.67 24.04 -34.58
N ARG A 197 15.66 23.21 -34.87
CA ARG A 197 15.18 22.97 -36.24
C ARG A 197 14.65 24.26 -36.87
N ASP A 198 13.85 25.02 -36.15
CA ASP A 198 13.19 26.21 -36.67
C ASP A 198 14.21 27.36 -36.89
N ASN A 199 15.23 27.46 -36.03
CA ASN A 199 16.40 28.32 -36.26
C ASN A 199 17.16 27.91 -37.55
N ALA A 200 17.46 26.62 -37.73
CA ALA A 200 18.16 26.14 -38.93
C ALA A 200 17.35 26.36 -40.22
N LEU A 201 16.02 26.26 -40.16
CA LEU A 201 15.14 26.64 -41.27
C LEU A 201 15.16 28.14 -41.55
N SER A 202 15.23 28.98 -40.52
CA SER A 202 15.38 30.43 -40.65
C SER A 202 16.72 30.79 -41.33
N GLU A 203 17.82 30.24 -40.85
CA GLU A 203 19.16 30.40 -41.45
C GLU A 203 19.19 29.98 -42.92
N LEU A 204 18.64 28.81 -43.23
CA LEU A 204 18.53 28.30 -44.59
C LEU A 204 17.68 29.22 -45.48
N SER A 205 16.59 29.81 -44.96
CA SER A 205 15.79 30.79 -45.72
C SER A 205 16.54 32.11 -45.97
N GLY A 206 17.36 32.56 -45.02
CA GLY A 206 18.28 33.69 -45.21
C GLY A 206 19.30 33.43 -46.32
N CYS A 207 19.95 32.26 -46.30
CA CYS A 207 20.89 31.85 -47.34
C CYS A 207 20.26 31.82 -48.75
N TYR A 208 18.99 31.43 -48.88
CA TYR A 208 18.29 31.50 -50.17
C TYR A 208 18.04 32.95 -50.61
N ALA A 209 17.64 33.84 -49.70
CA ALA A 209 17.47 35.26 -50.02
C ALA A 209 18.78 35.93 -50.46
N ASP A 210 19.91 35.57 -49.83
CA ASP A 210 21.25 36.03 -50.24
C ASP A 210 21.64 35.51 -51.63
N VAL A 211 21.36 34.24 -51.93
CA VAL A 211 21.59 33.65 -53.26
C VAL A 211 20.73 34.34 -54.33
N ASP A 212 19.46 34.63 -54.04
CA ASP A 212 18.57 35.34 -54.97
C ASP A 212 19.04 36.78 -55.20
N ALA A 213 19.52 37.48 -54.17
CA ALA A 213 20.13 38.80 -54.28
C ALA A 213 21.41 38.77 -55.13
N LEU A 214 22.28 37.77 -54.94
CA LEU A 214 23.47 37.58 -55.78
C LEU A 214 23.09 37.26 -57.24
N GLN A 215 22.08 36.45 -57.48
CA GLN A 215 21.57 36.19 -58.85
C GLN A 215 21.02 37.46 -59.51
N ALA A 216 20.31 38.32 -58.76
CA ALA A 216 19.84 39.61 -59.26
C ALA A 216 21.02 40.53 -59.66
N THR A 217 22.03 40.69 -58.79
CA THR A 217 23.22 41.50 -59.13
C THR A 217 24.01 40.94 -60.32
N LEU A 218 24.09 39.61 -60.46
CA LEU A 218 24.69 38.97 -61.64
C LEU A 218 23.88 39.27 -62.90
N ALA A 219 22.54 39.21 -62.84
CA ALA A 219 21.68 39.55 -63.97
C ALA A 219 21.85 41.01 -64.41
N ASP A 220 21.88 41.96 -63.47
CA ASP A 220 22.12 43.38 -63.76
C ASP A 220 23.51 43.62 -64.38
N SER A 221 24.55 42.96 -63.84
CA SER A 221 25.89 43.03 -64.43
C SER A 221 25.94 42.49 -65.86
N ALA A 222 25.19 41.42 -66.15
CA ALA A 222 25.10 40.84 -67.49
C ALA A 222 24.34 41.76 -68.46
N LEU A 223 23.30 42.46 -68.00
CA LEU A 223 22.61 43.51 -68.77
C LEU A 223 23.55 44.69 -69.07
N TYR A 224 24.34 45.14 -68.09
CA TYR A 224 25.32 46.20 -68.26
C TYR A 224 26.42 45.83 -69.27
N VAL A 225 26.96 44.60 -69.20
CA VAL A 225 27.93 44.10 -70.20
C VAL A 225 27.32 44.02 -71.60
N ARG A 226 26.04 43.63 -71.74
CA ARG A 226 25.34 43.66 -73.04
C ARG A 226 25.19 45.09 -73.57
N TYR A 227 24.87 46.05 -72.69
CA TYR A 227 24.80 47.47 -73.05
C TYR A 227 26.16 47.99 -73.54
N LEU A 228 27.25 47.72 -72.81
CA LEU A 228 28.61 48.11 -73.22
C LEU A 228 29.01 47.48 -74.56
N ARG A 229 28.73 46.18 -74.77
CA ARG A 229 28.98 45.51 -76.06
C ARG A 229 28.20 46.15 -77.21
N LYS A 230 26.92 46.45 -76.99
CA LYS A 230 26.11 47.18 -77.98
C LYS A 230 26.72 48.55 -78.28
N ARG A 231 27.17 49.28 -77.26
CA ARG A 231 27.77 50.60 -77.44
C ARG A 231 29.11 50.57 -78.17
N LEU A 232 29.94 49.55 -77.92
CA LEU A 232 31.16 49.30 -78.68
C LEU A 232 30.83 49.02 -80.15
N LEU A 233 29.89 48.11 -80.44
CA LEU A 233 29.43 47.83 -81.82
C LEU A 233 28.85 49.07 -82.52
N GLU A 234 28.12 49.94 -81.81
CA GLU A 234 27.64 51.23 -82.35
C GLU A 234 28.81 52.16 -82.76
N LEU A 235 29.88 52.21 -81.96
CA LEU A 235 31.07 53.02 -82.22
C LEU A 235 31.95 52.41 -83.32
N GLU A 236 32.15 51.09 -83.32
CA GLU A 236 32.83 50.34 -84.39
C GLU A 236 32.12 50.53 -85.73
N LEU A 237 30.79 50.50 -85.75
CA LEU A 237 30.00 50.72 -86.96
C LEU A 237 30.05 52.18 -87.44
N GLN A 238 30.18 53.15 -86.53
CA GLN A 238 30.46 54.55 -86.89
C GLN A 238 31.85 54.70 -87.53
N LEU A 239 32.88 54.09 -86.92
CA LEU A 239 34.24 54.03 -87.48
C LEU A 239 34.28 53.32 -88.84
N ALA A 240 33.62 52.17 -88.97
CA ALA A 240 33.55 51.40 -90.21
C ALA A 240 32.80 52.18 -91.31
N ARG A 241 31.76 52.95 -90.99
CA ARG A 241 31.12 53.88 -91.95
C ARG A 241 32.08 55.00 -92.38
N GLN A 242 32.87 55.54 -91.45
CA GLN A 242 33.88 56.56 -91.77
C GLN A 242 35.01 56.00 -92.66
N GLN A 243 35.47 54.77 -92.37
CA GLN A 243 36.42 54.03 -93.21
C GLN A 243 35.82 53.60 -94.55
N GLN A 244 34.53 53.24 -94.62
CA GLN A 244 33.85 52.96 -95.89
C GLN A 244 33.63 54.23 -96.72
N GLN A 245 33.45 55.40 -96.10
CA GLN A 245 33.50 56.68 -96.84
C GLN A 245 34.90 56.95 -97.42
N GLN A 246 35.96 56.44 -96.80
CA GLN A 246 37.32 56.45 -97.36
C GLN A 246 37.55 55.34 -98.41
N HIS A 247 36.99 54.14 -98.21
CA HIS A 247 37.21 52.97 -99.07
C HIS A 247 36.24 52.84 -100.27
N ALA A 248 35.06 53.44 -100.21
CA ALA A 248 34.18 53.61 -101.37
C ALA A 248 34.75 54.61 -102.39
N ALA A 249 35.79 55.37 -102.02
CA ALA A 249 36.64 56.09 -102.95
C ALA A 249 37.77 55.22 -103.55
N SER A 250 37.93 53.94 -103.17
CA SER A 250 39.11 53.13 -103.51
C SER A 250 38.90 51.69 -104.01
N SER A 251 37.79 50.99 -103.73
CA SER A 251 37.71 49.55 -104.10
C SER A 251 36.30 48.98 -104.27
N ASP A 252 36.05 48.44 -105.47
CA ASP A 252 34.93 47.58 -105.85
C ASP A 252 35.39 46.11 -105.97
N GLY A 253 34.52 45.15 -105.64
CA GLY A 253 34.69 43.71 -105.92
C GLY A 253 35.09 42.77 -104.77
N GLY A 254 34.35 41.66 -104.59
CA GLY A 254 34.80 40.45 -103.86
C GLY A 254 33.72 39.70 -103.05
N SER A 255 33.33 38.49 -103.47
CA SER A 255 32.21 37.69 -102.90
C SER A 255 32.62 36.39 -102.20
N GLY A 256 31.77 35.90 -101.27
CA GLY A 256 31.62 34.48 -100.87
C GLY A 256 32.47 34.01 -99.67
N SER A 257 32.25 32.82 -99.09
CA SER A 257 31.10 31.88 -99.10
C SER A 257 31.28 30.85 -97.95
N GLY A 258 30.19 30.29 -97.40
CA GLY A 258 30.15 29.64 -96.08
C GLY A 258 30.65 28.19 -95.88
N SER A 259 30.48 27.73 -94.63
CA SER A 259 30.56 26.39 -94.02
C SER A 259 30.10 26.55 -92.54
N GLY A 260 29.68 25.60 -91.71
CA GLY A 260 29.49 24.14 -91.69
C GLY A 260 29.34 23.71 -90.20
N SER A 261 29.21 22.45 -89.75
CA SER A 261 28.76 21.16 -90.32
C SER A 261 28.67 20.13 -89.15
N SER A 262 27.81 19.09 -89.23
CA SER A 262 27.68 17.94 -88.27
C SER A 262 27.31 18.29 -86.80
N GLY A 263 26.60 17.48 -86.00
CA GLY A 263 26.50 16.01 -85.85
C GLY A 263 27.17 15.64 -84.50
N GLY A 264 26.70 14.78 -83.60
CA GLY A 264 25.79 13.64 -83.64
C GLY A 264 26.22 12.66 -82.52
N GLY A 265 25.34 11.76 -82.07
CA GLY A 265 25.63 10.69 -81.09
C GLY A 265 25.60 11.09 -79.60
N ALA A 266 25.47 10.20 -78.62
CA ALA A 266 24.96 8.82 -78.48
C ALA A 266 25.48 8.23 -77.15
N SER A 267 24.83 7.17 -76.66
CA SER A 267 25.32 6.17 -75.67
C SER A 267 25.40 6.52 -74.17
N GLY A 268 25.32 5.48 -73.33
CA GLY A 268 25.27 5.52 -71.85
C GLY A 268 23.88 5.18 -71.30
N ALA A 269 23.38 3.93 -71.24
CA ALA A 269 23.99 2.65 -70.82
C ALA A 269 24.34 2.59 -69.32
N GLY A 270 23.64 1.73 -68.58
CA GLY A 270 23.73 1.56 -67.12
C GLY A 270 22.33 1.56 -66.47
N GLY A 271 21.72 0.43 -66.08
CA GLY A 271 22.29 -0.88 -65.79
C GLY A 271 22.47 -1.09 -64.28
N GLY A 272 21.39 -0.93 -63.51
CA GLY A 272 21.38 -1.12 -62.05
C GLY A 272 20.31 -2.12 -61.64
N GLY A 273 20.72 -3.35 -61.32
CA GLY A 273 19.80 -4.43 -60.95
C GLY A 273 19.21 -4.23 -59.55
N GLY A 274 17.92 -3.93 -59.48
CA GLY A 274 17.12 -3.92 -58.23
C GLY A 274 16.86 -5.32 -57.68
N GLY A 275 17.92 -6.07 -57.36
CA GLY A 275 17.86 -7.45 -56.90
C GLY A 275 17.46 -7.60 -55.42
N GLY A 276 16.15 -7.62 -55.16
CA GLY A 276 15.53 -8.33 -54.03
C GLY A 276 16.19 -8.22 -52.64
N VAL A 277 15.97 -7.10 -51.94
CA VAL A 277 16.39 -6.86 -50.54
C VAL A 277 15.70 -7.81 -49.52
N PHE A 278 14.71 -8.60 -49.96
CA PHE A 278 13.87 -9.46 -49.09
C PHE A 278 14.09 -10.97 -49.29
N SER A 279 15.33 -11.40 -49.57
CA SER A 279 15.67 -12.84 -49.52
C SER A 279 15.58 -13.37 -48.08
N LEU A 280 14.86 -14.48 -47.88
CA LEU A 280 14.78 -15.20 -46.60
C LEU A 280 16.17 -15.53 -46.01
N ALA A 281 17.17 -15.78 -46.87
CA ALA A 281 18.53 -16.04 -46.44
C ALA A 281 19.18 -14.81 -45.76
N SER A 282 18.94 -13.60 -46.31
CA SER A 282 19.42 -12.33 -45.73
C SER A 282 18.72 -12.00 -44.41
N ILE A 283 17.45 -12.38 -44.28
CA ILE A 283 16.68 -12.17 -43.05
C ILE A 283 17.11 -13.17 -41.97
N ARG A 284 17.41 -14.44 -42.33
CA ARG A 284 18.01 -15.42 -41.42
C ARG A 284 19.36 -14.95 -40.86
N THR A 285 20.26 -14.44 -41.70
CA THR A 285 21.57 -13.94 -41.23
C THR A 285 21.42 -12.71 -40.34
N ALA A 286 20.51 -11.78 -40.66
CA ALA A 286 20.21 -10.62 -39.82
C ALA A 286 19.63 -11.01 -38.44
N ILE A 287 18.75 -12.03 -38.39
CA ILE A 287 18.22 -12.58 -37.13
C ILE A 287 19.33 -13.23 -36.31
N GLN A 288 20.16 -14.06 -36.92
CA GLN A 288 21.28 -14.72 -36.24
C GLN A 288 22.29 -13.71 -35.69
N ALA A 289 22.58 -12.63 -36.42
CA ALA A 289 23.40 -11.52 -35.93
C ALA A 289 22.75 -10.82 -34.72
N ALA A 290 21.47 -10.48 -34.79
CA ALA A 290 20.76 -9.84 -33.68
C ALA A 290 20.67 -10.73 -32.41
N VAL A 291 20.54 -12.04 -32.57
CA VAL A 291 20.58 -13.01 -31.44
C VAL A 291 22.00 -13.13 -30.88
N ALA A 292 23.04 -13.13 -31.72
CA ALA A 292 24.43 -13.12 -31.26
C ALA A 292 24.80 -11.82 -30.50
N GLU A 293 24.31 -10.66 -30.96
CA GLU A 293 24.44 -9.39 -30.23
C GLU A 293 23.72 -9.43 -28.88
N ALA A 294 22.52 -10.03 -28.80
CA ALA A 294 21.82 -10.22 -27.53
C ALA A 294 22.58 -11.19 -26.60
N ALA A 295 23.25 -12.20 -27.14
CA ALA A 295 24.09 -13.14 -26.38
C ALA A 295 25.27 -12.45 -25.69
N ALA A 296 25.85 -11.40 -26.32
CA ALA A 296 26.93 -10.61 -25.74
C ALA A 296 26.48 -9.70 -24.57
N CYS A 297 25.18 -9.42 -24.45
CA CYS A 297 24.62 -8.66 -23.33
C CYS A 297 24.40 -9.53 -22.08
N GLY A 298 24.25 -8.88 -20.92
CA GLY A 298 23.89 -9.52 -19.66
C GLY A 298 22.52 -10.22 -19.73
N GLU A 299 22.30 -11.20 -18.85
CA GLU A 299 21.16 -12.13 -18.94
C GLU A 299 19.79 -11.44 -18.99
N GLU A 300 19.58 -10.38 -18.20
CA GLU A 300 18.34 -9.60 -18.25
C GLU A 300 18.14 -8.86 -19.58
N GLU A 301 19.19 -8.23 -20.10
CA GLU A 301 19.13 -7.45 -21.34
C GLU A 301 18.96 -8.36 -22.55
N ARG A 302 19.63 -9.51 -22.54
CA ARG A 302 19.45 -10.60 -23.51
C ARG A 302 17.98 -11.02 -23.60
N ARG A 303 17.35 -11.34 -22.46
CA ARG A 303 15.93 -11.68 -22.39
C ARG A 303 15.03 -10.54 -22.91
N LYS A 304 15.34 -9.29 -22.59
CA LYS A 304 14.61 -8.10 -23.08
C LYS A 304 14.72 -7.97 -24.62
N ARG A 305 15.92 -8.07 -25.20
CA ARG A 305 16.16 -7.99 -26.66
C ARG A 305 15.52 -9.14 -27.43
N VAL A 306 15.66 -10.38 -26.96
CA VAL A 306 15.02 -11.56 -27.57
C VAL A 306 13.50 -11.42 -27.58
N ARG A 307 12.90 -10.99 -26.45
CA ARG A 307 11.44 -10.77 -26.36
C ARG A 307 10.96 -9.66 -27.29
N GLN A 308 11.74 -8.59 -27.46
CA GLN A 308 11.43 -7.52 -28.41
C GLN A 308 11.49 -8.01 -29.86
N LEU A 309 12.47 -8.84 -30.21
CA LEU A 309 12.59 -9.44 -31.54
C LEU A 309 11.41 -10.39 -31.85
N GLN A 310 11.03 -11.24 -30.90
CA GLN A 310 9.85 -12.10 -31.01
C GLN A 310 8.55 -11.30 -31.16
N LEU A 311 8.35 -10.22 -30.39
CA LEU A 311 7.15 -9.37 -30.49
C LEU A 311 7.06 -8.64 -31.84
N ARG A 312 8.19 -8.17 -32.39
CA ARG A 312 8.24 -7.51 -33.70
C ARG A 312 7.83 -8.45 -34.84
N TRP A 313 8.22 -9.72 -34.77
CA TRP A 313 7.93 -10.74 -35.79
C TRP A 313 6.73 -11.65 -35.45
N HIS A 314 5.93 -11.29 -34.43
CA HIS A 314 4.78 -12.08 -34.02
C HIS A 314 3.70 -12.05 -35.13
N PRO A 315 3.03 -13.18 -35.46
CA PRO A 315 2.04 -13.23 -36.54
C PRO A 315 0.83 -12.31 -36.31
N ASP A 316 0.37 -12.16 -35.06
CA ASP A 316 -0.70 -11.22 -34.68
C ASP A 316 -0.37 -9.74 -35.02
N LYS A 317 0.91 -9.36 -34.99
CA LYS A 317 1.35 -8.00 -35.34
C LYS A 317 1.56 -7.79 -36.83
N ASN A 318 1.58 -8.87 -37.62
CA ASN A 318 1.90 -8.86 -39.04
C ASN A 318 0.82 -9.59 -39.86
N PRO A 319 -0.46 -9.17 -39.82
CA PRO A 319 -1.59 -9.91 -40.41
C PRO A 319 -1.53 -10.06 -41.94
N VAL A 320 -0.74 -9.23 -42.63
CA VAL A 320 -0.53 -9.30 -44.09
C VAL A 320 0.53 -10.35 -44.47
N LEU A 321 1.43 -10.70 -43.55
CA LEU A 321 2.60 -11.57 -43.78
C LEU A 321 2.65 -12.68 -42.73
N THR A 322 1.51 -13.27 -42.39
CA THR A 322 1.38 -14.26 -41.30
C THR A 322 2.27 -15.47 -41.50
N GLU A 323 2.24 -16.09 -42.68
CA GLU A 323 3.08 -17.25 -43.02
C GLU A 323 4.57 -16.92 -42.83
N PHE A 324 5.03 -15.82 -43.44
CA PHE A 324 6.39 -15.32 -43.33
C PHE A 324 6.80 -15.00 -41.88
N ALA A 325 5.92 -14.37 -41.10
CA ALA A 325 6.12 -14.08 -39.69
C ALA A 325 6.22 -15.36 -38.84
N THR A 326 5.47 -16.42 -39.18
CA THR A 326 5.62 -17.73 -38.52
C THR A 326 6.93 -18.43 -38.87
N GLU A 327 7.42 -18.33 -40.11
CA GLU A 327 8.75 -18.87 -40.48
C GLU A 327 9.87 -18.13 -39.77
N VAL A 328 9.83 -16.79 -39.77
CA VAL A 328 10.79 -15.96 -39.02
C VAL A 328 10.74 -16.25 -37.52
N SER A 329 9.55 -16.44 -36.94
CA SER A 329 9.40 -16.81 -35.52
C SER A 329 10.03 -18.17 -35.19
N LYS A 330 9.95 -19.16 -36.10
CA LYS A 330 10.66 -20.45 -35.95
C LYS A 330 12.17 -20.25 -35.94
N ILE A 331 12.71 -19.50 -36.91
CA ILE A 331 14.14 -19.20 -37.02
C ILE A 331 14.67 -18.47 -35.77
N ILE A 332 13.89 -17.54 -35.21
CA ILE A 332 14.24 -16.86 -33.95
C ILE A 332 14.32 -17.87 -32.79
N ASN A 333 13.32 -18.75 -32.65
CA ASN A 333 13.29 -19.71 -31.55
C ASN A 333 14.41 -20.77 -31.67
N GLU A 334 14.72 -21.24 -32.88
CA GLU A 334 15.86 -22.12 -33.17
C GLU A 334 17.19 -21.44 -32.77
N ALA A 335 17.42 -20.20 -33.21
CA ALA A 335 18.64 -19.46 -32.89
C ALA A 335 18.80 -19.17 -31.38
N VAL A 336 17.69 -18.94 -30.66
CA VAL A 336 17.69 -18.75 -29.21
C VAL A 336 18.00 -20.07 -28.48
N ALA A 337 17.43 -21.20 -28.93
CA ALA A 337 17.73 -22.51 -28.36
C ALA A 337 19.20 -22.90 -28.55
N ASP A 338 19.76 -22.68 -29.75
CA ASP A 338 21.20 -22.87 -30.04
C ASP A 338 22.08 -22.00 -29.12
N MET A 339 21.70 -20.75 -28.89
CA MET A 339 22.41 -19.82 -28.01
C MET A 339 22.35 -20.28 -26.54
N GLU A 340 21.19 -20.70 -26.04
CA GLU A 340 21.03 -21.19 -24.66
C GLU A 340 21.78 -22.52 -24.46
N GLN A 341 21.75 -23.43 -25.44
CA GLN A 341 22.50 -24.69 -25.40
C GLN A 341 24.02 -24.43 -25.40
N ARG A 342 24.51 -23.45 -26.19
CA ARG A 342 25.92 -23.02 -26.15
C ARG A 342 26.30 -22.37 -24.83
N ALA A 343 25.42 -21.56 -24.23
CA ALA A 343 25.67 -20.97 -22.92
C ALA A 343 25.74 -22.05 -21.82
N ALA A 344 24.84 -23.03 -21.84
CA ALA A 344 24.85 -24.16 -20.92
C ALA A 344 26.10 -25.06 -21.11
N ALA A 345 26.51 -25.33 -22.34
CA ALA A 345 27.72 -26.12 -22.64
C ALA A 345 29.02 -25.37 -22.29
N GLY A 346 29.08 -24.06 -22.53
CA GLY A 346 30.24 -23.22 -22.23
C GLY A 346 30.44 -22.89 -20.75
N GLY A 347 29.40 -23.01 -19.93
CA GLY A 347 29.46 -22.74 -18.48
C GLY A 347 30.21 -23.78 -17.65
N SER A 348 30.70 -24.88 -18.24
CA SER A 348 31.27 -26.03 -17.52
C SER A 348 32.80 -26.19 -17.67
N SER A 349 33.47 -25.37 -18.50
CA SER A 349 34.90 -25.56 -18.84
C SER A 349 35.86 -24.41 -18.46
N GLY A 350 35.46 -23.56 -17.50
CA GLY A 350 36.35 -22.58 -16.84
C GLY A 350 36.09 -22.60 -15.33
N GLY A 351 36.93 -23.20 -14.48
CA GLY A 351 38.38 -23.40 -14.62
C GLY A 351 39.07 -22.18 -14.03
N GLY A 352 39.36 -22.24 -12.72
CA GLY A 352 39.65 -21.04 -11.92
C GLY A 352 41.01 -20.40 -12.18
N SER A 353 41.09 -19.10 -11.92
CA SER A 353 42.33 -18.33 -11.83
C SER A 353 42.21 -17.25 -10.74
N SER A 354 43.18 -17.20 -9.83
CA SER A 354 43.47 -16.12 -8.85
C SER A 354 42.28 -15.51 -8.08
N GLY A 355 42.14 -15.67 -6.77
CA GLY A 355 43.14 -16.17 -5.81
C GLY A 355 44.21 -15.13 -5.44
N ALA A 356 43.82 -13.87 -5.24
CA ALA A 356 44.62 -12.84 -4.55
C ALA A 356 43.64 -11.92 -3.79
N ALA A 357 43.48 -12.07 -2.47
CA ALA A 357 44.38 -11.50 -1.46
C ALA A 357 44.44 -9.96 -1.51
N GLY A 358 43.34 -9.31 -1.13
CA GLY A 358 43.23 -7.86 -0.96
C GLY A 358 42.67 -7.52 0.42
N GLY A 359 43.47 -7.73 1.46
CA GLY A 359 43.14 -7.32 2.84
C GLY A 359 43.72 -5.94 3.18
N GLY A 360 43.04 -5.22 4.07
CA GLY A 360 43.41 -3.88 4.55
C GLY A 360 42.44 -2.80 4.05
N GLY A 361 42.03 -1.82 4.85
CA GLY A 361 42.37 -1.57 6.26
C GLY A 361 42.23 -0.08 6.60
N GLY A 362 41.87 0.23 7.84
CA GLY A 362 41.68 1.60 8.33
C GLY A 362 40.27 2.16 8.04
N GLY A 363 39.60 2.88 8.94
CA GLY A 363 40.04 3.38 10.24
C GLY A 363 40.24 4.90 10.22
N GLY A 364 39.23 5.63 10.67
CA GLY A 364 39.15 7.08 10.81
C GLY A 364 37.70 7.42 11.16
N ALA A 365 37.35 7.62 12.44
CA ALA A 365 37.66 8.78 13.30
C ALA A 365 36.54 9.82 13.21
#